data_AF-A4NZ58-F1
#
_entry.id   AF-A4NZ58-F1
#
_cell.length_a   1.000
_cell.length_b   1.000
_cell.length_c   1.000
_cell.angle_alpha   90.00
_cell.angle_beta   90.00
_cell.angle_gamma   90.00
#
_symmetry.space_group_name_H-M   'P 1'
#
loop_
_entity.id
_entity.type
_entity.pdbx_description
1 polymer ?
#
loop_
_entity_poly.entity_id
_entity_poly.type
_entity_poly.pdbx_seq_one_letter_code
_entity_poly.pdbx_strand_id
1 'polypeptide(L)' 'MQQIPMTVRGAEQLREELDFLKNVRRPEIIKAIAEAREHGDLKENAEYHAAREQQGFL' A
#
# COMPACT_ATOMS: atom_id res chain seq x y z
N MET A 1 -14.35 23.53 4.72
CA MET A 1 -14.03 22.31 3.94
C MET A 1 -14.63 22.47 2.56
N GLN A 2 -13.88 22.21 1.48
CA GLN A 2 -14.48 22.12 0.16
C GLN A 2 -15.21 20.78 0.04
N GLN A 3 -16.48 20.81 -0.36
CA GLN A 3 -17.23 19.59 -0.65
C GLN A 3 -16.92 19.17 -2.08
N ILE A 4 -16.42 17.94 -2.24
CA ILE A 4 -16.20 17.34 -3.56
C ILE A 4 -17.49 16.60 -3.92
N PRO A 5 -18.26 17.07 -4.92
CA PRO A 5 -19.49 16.39 -5.32
C PRO A 5 -19.16 14.99 -5.83
N MET A 6 -19.87 14.00 -5.32
CA MET A 6 -19.70 12.59 -5.68
C MET A 6 -21.06 11.89 -5.71
N THR A 7 -21.16 10.83 -6.51
CA THR A 7 -22.33 9.95 -6.46
C THR A 7 -22.23 9.05 -5.23
N VAL A 8 -23.36 8.56 -4.72
CA VAL A 8 -23.39 7.62 -3.59
C VAL A 8 -22.56 6.38 -3.89
N ARG A 9 -22.77 5.78 -5.07
CA ARG A 9 -21.99 4.63 -5.54
C ARG A 9 -20.49 4.92 -5.59
N GLY A 10 -20.09 6.07 -6.13
CA GLY A 10 -18.67 6.45 -6.18
C GLY A 10 -18.06 6.62 -4.79
N ALA A 11 -18.82 7.19 -3.85
CA ALA A 11 -18.38 7.33 -2.46
C ALA A 11 -18.19 5.97 -1.77
N GLU A 12 -19.08 5.01 -2.03
CA GLU A 12 -18.99 3.64 -1.50
C GLU A 12 -17.78 2.91 -2.07
N GLN A 13 -17.57 2.96 -3.39
CA GLN A 13 -16.41 2.35 -4.04
C GLN A 13 -15.09 2.90 -3.50
N LEU A 14 -14.98 4.23 -3.34
CA LEU A 14 -13.77 4.84 -2.78
C LEU A 14 -13.53 4.46 -1.31
N ARG A 15 -14.61 4.25 -0.53
CA ARG A 15 -14.49 3.79 0.87
C ARG A 15 -14.02 2.34 0.93
N GLU A 16 -14.58 1.47 0.10
CA GLU A 16 -14.17 0.06 0.00
C GLU A 16 -12.70 -0.06 -0.44
N GLU A 17 -12.31 0.69 -1.47
CA GLU A 17 -10.93 0.74 -1.93
C GLU A 17 -10.00 1.25 -0.84
N LEU A 18 -10.38 2.33 -0.15
CA LEU A 18 -9.60 2.87 0.97
C LEU A 18 -9.45 1.87 2.11
N ASP A 19 -10.50 1.13 2.43
CA ASP A 19 -10.48 0.10 3.48
C ASP A 19 -9.52 -1.03 3.10
N PHE A 20 -9.62 -1.53 1.87
CA PHE A 20 -8.72 -2.55 1.34
C PHE A 20 -7.26 -2.09 1.34
N LEU A 21 -6.99 -0.86 0.88
CA LEU A 21 -5.62 -0.31 0.86
C LEU A 21 -5.03 -0.22 2.27
N LYS A 22 -5.83 0.20 3.26
CA LYS A 22 -5.38 0.37 4.65
C LYS A 22 -5.23 -0.94 5.39
N ASN A 23 -6.20 -1.83 5.28
CA ASN A 23 -6.33 -2.99 6.17
C ASN A 23 -5.73 -4.26 5.56
N VAL A 24 -5.58 -4.32 4.23
CA VAL A 24 -5.04 -5.49 3.54
C VAL A 24 -3.68 -5.17 2.94
N ARG A 25 -3.64 -4.23 1.98
CA ARG A 25 -2.44 -3.96 1.17
C ARG A 25 -1.28 -3.39 1.99
N ARG A 26 -1.55 -2.44 2.87
CA ARG A 26 -0.50 -1.83 3.69
C ARG A 26 0.19 -2.85 4.63
N PRO A 27 -0.52 -3.69 5.39
CA PRO A 27 0.10 -4.76 6.15
C PRO A 27 0.91 -5.76 5.30
N GLU A 28 0.41 -6.15 4.13
CA GLU A 28 1.12 -7.04 3.20
C GLU A 28 2.46 -6.46 2.76
N ILE A 29 2.48 -5.19 2.36
CA ILE A 29 3.70 -4.50 1.93
C ILE A 29 4.70 -4.40 3.10
N ILE A 30 4.23 -4.08 4.31
CA ILE A 30 5.09 -4.02 5.50
C ILE A 30 5.73 -5.39 5.77
N LYS A 31 4.96 -6.48 5.64
CA LYS A 31 5.47 -7.85 5.80
C LYS A 31 6.50 -8.19 4.74
N ALA A 32 6.24 -7.87 3.47
CA ALA A 32 7.18 -8.10 2.37
C ALA A 32 8.49 -7.33 2.57
N ILE A 33 8.43 -6.07 3.03
CA ILE A 33 9.63 -5.30 3.38
C ILE A 33 10.38 -5.97 4.55
N ALA A 34 9.67 -6.42 5.57
CA ALA A 34 10.28 -7.08 6.72
C ALA A 34 10.99 -8.38 6.32
N GLU A 35 10.34 -9.23 5.53
CA GLU A 35 10.91 -10.48 5.01
C GLU A 35 12.13 -10.18 4.13
N ALA A 36 12.03 -9.24 3.19
CA ALA A 36 13.16 -8.83 2.35
C ALA A 36 14.34 -8.30 3.17
N ARG A 37 14.11 -7.68 4.32
CA ARG A 37 15.18 -7.22 5.23
C ARG A 37 15.92 -8.36 5.92
N GLU A 38 15.30 -9.52 6.08
CA GLU A 38 15.95 -10.70 6.67
C GLU A 38 16.89 -11.41 5.69
N HIS A 39 16.73 -11.18 4.38
CA HIS A 39 17.52 -11.82 3.33
C HIS A 39 18.92 -11.22 3.10
N GLY A 40 19.37 -10.27 3.92
CA GLY A 40 20.75 -9.78 3.92
C GLY A 40 20.93 -8.38 3.32
N ASP A 41 21.81 -8.24 2.33
CA ASP A 41 22.22 -6.92 1.82
C ASP A 41 21.07 -6.20 1.08
N LEU A 42 20.53 -5.17 1.72
CA LEU A 42 19.45 -4.33 1.19
C LEU A 42 19.84 -3.56 -0.07
N LYS A 43 21.15 -3.38 -0.31
CA LYS A 43 21.62 -2.61 -1.45
C LYS A 43 21.39 -3.39 -2.76
N GLU A 44 21.55 -4.70 -2.73
CA GLU A 44 21.36 -5.59 -3.89
C GLU A 44 20.01 -6.34 -3.88
N ASN A 45 19.29 -6.33 -2.75
CA ASN A 45 18.01 -7.01 -2.63
C ASN A 45 16.92 -6.33 -3.50
N ALA A 46 16.63 -6.93 -4.65
CA ALA A 46 15.59 -6.48 -5.58
C ALA A 46 14.18 -6.52 -4.97
N GLU A 47 13.88 -7.51 -4.12
CA GLU A 47 12.58 -7.65 -3.46
C GLU A 47 12.34 -6.53 -2.45
N TYR A 48 13.39 -6.11 -1.74
CA TYR A 48 13.34 -4.96 -0.83
C TYR A 48 13.04 -3.66 -1.60
N HIS A 49 13.74 -3.43 -2.71
CA HIS A 49 13.50 -2.23 -3.55
C HIS A 49 12.09 -2.23 -4.12
N ALA A 50 11.62 -3.36 -4.65
CA ALA A 50 10.26 -3.49 -5.18
C ALA A 50 9.19 -3.25 -4.10
N ALA A 51 9.36 -3.83 -2.90
CA ALA A 51 8.42 -3.65 -1.81
C ALA A 51 8.41 -2.20 -1.29
N ARG A 52 9.56 -1.53 -1.26
CA ARG A 52 9.68 -0.10 -0.92
C ARG A 52 9.04 0.81 -1.96
N GLU A 53 9.19 0.49 -3.24
CA GLU A 53 8.52 1.19 -4.33
C GLU A 53 7.00 1.04 -4.22
N GLN A 54 6.50 -0.18 -4.00
CA GLN A 54 5.07 -0.45 -3.77
C GLN A 54 4.51 0.32 -2.57
N GLN A 55 5.29 0.47 -1.49
CA GLN A 55 4.91 1.29 -0.35
C GLN A 55 4.74 2.77 -0.71
N GLY A 56 5.57 3.30 -1.62
CA GLY A 56 5.53 4.72 -2.02
C GLY A 56 4.33 5.08 -2.89
N PHE A 57 3.76 4.10 -3.60
CA PHE A 57 2.56 4.28 -4.42
C PHE A 57 1.24 4.20 -3.65
N LEU A 58 1.29 3.84 -2.35
CA LEU A 58 0.13 3.56 -1.51
C LEU A 58 -0.11 4.64 -0.45
#